data_AF-A0A2W5TZF1-F1
#
_entry.id   AF-A0A2W5TZF1-F1
#
_cell.length_a   1.000
_cell.length_b   1.000
_cell.length_c   1.000
_cell.angle_alpha   90.00
_cell.angle_beta   90.00
_cell.angle_gamma   90.00
#
_symmetry.space_group_name_H-M   'P 1'
#
loop_
_entity.id
_entity.type
_entity.pdbx_description
1 polymer ?
#
loop_
_entity_poly.entity_id
_entity_poly.type
_entity_poly.pdbx_seq_one_letter_code
_entity_poly.pdbx_strand_id
1 'polypeptide(L)'
;MSDVLLELARAAGAASANERLAAVCHAWALVPSKRIAALALALSQRMRAEPVAGANQEAREAAWQVLAARATVDDLPTLLATPWSKKPKDALQRLAFFERFGPDPRIVSALLELDTGTRYSTGVGHQFWRAVYSLLLRWGSAEAASRIPRDARTFPDSSPWSGLRFVAIFEPLVVEWNGRWPVEPELPGAASELLARMEAQLAPQRRLQRELLDAVYARPEDDTARLVLADALAEQGDPRGEFIVLQYAWARGELPMGERERMQRLLRAHGRGWLDGLDAQTSALSVFHKGFAEEVRMATRAPDPGASPWALVKSLDAAAIATTLSEFLRHPNTRRVRTLRSLRGATLQELARNGEQRVFDLLEVGFLGGRDFPSPAWSVNTLRLLAPIDESAWWLVGSSGRIKARRVELPITGSFERVGAVLKELETRAPEIEAVTFGCRTPGWPQPWQGLWQLEFSRVEGRFSKAAVSLGHATHGGLWDALSSLDAQQLTQVSMNSTVRRSPAWREQAQGSLLKSLEKQKRVKPVVELLTPRRAEPAPISFDGT
;
A
#
# COMPACT_ATOMS: atom_id res chain seq x y z
N MET A 1 -38.12 -32.95 1.69
CA MET A 1 -36.70 -32.56 1.85
C MET A 1 -36.60 -31.15 1.31
N SER A 2 -36.07 -30.17 2.06
CA SER A 2 -35.96 -28.79 1.55
C SER A 2 -35.01 -28.74 0.34
N ASP A 3 -35.29 -27.93 -0.67
CA ASP A 3 -34.50 -27.85 -1.91
C ASP A 3 -33.02 -27.53 -1.64
N VAL A 4 -32.73 -26.71 -0.62
CA VAL A 4 -31.35 -26.40 -0.19
C VAL A 4 -30.60 -27.65 0.31
N LEU A 5 -31.30 -28.57 1.00
CA LEU A 5 -30.71 -29.82 1.47
C LEU A 5 -30.40 -30.75 0.31
N LEU A 6 -31.25 -30.78 -0.74
CA LEU A 6 -31.00 -31.56 -1.94
C LEU A 6 -29.74 -31.08 -2.67
N GLU A 7 -29.59 -29.76 -2.86
CA GLU A 7 -28.41 -29.19 -3.52
C GLU A 7 -27.12 -29.40 -2.68
N LEU A 8 -27.19 -29.24 -1.35
CA LEU A 8 -26.03 -29.57 -0.50
C LEU A 8 -25.69 -31.07 -0.53
N ALA A 9 -26.69 -31.96 -0.60
CA ALA A 9 -26.45 -33.39 -0.75
C ALA A 9 -25.81 -33.73 -2.09
N ARG A 10 -26.26 -33.08 -3.17
CA ARG A 10 -25.64 -33.17 -4.49
C ARG A 10 -24.19 -32.69 -4.45
N ALA A 11 -23.90 -31.58 -3.78
CA ALA A 11 -22.54 -31.07 -3.62
C ALA A 11 -21.65 -32.07 -2.87
N ALA A 12 -22.15 -32.66 -1.78
CA ALA A 12 -21.41 -33.64 -1.00
C ALA A 12 -21.09 -34.93 -1.80
N GLY A 13 -22.01 -35.34 -2.69
CA GLY A 13 -21.84 -36.52 -3.57
C GLY A 13 -21.19 -36.23 -4.92
N ALA A 14 -20.84 -34.97 -5.23
CA ALA A 14 -20.33 -34.58 -6.54
C ALA A 14 -18.97 -35.22 -6.85
N ALA A 15 -18.82 -35.71 -8.08
CA ALA A 15 -17.62 -36.41 -8.55
C ALA A 15 -16.48 -35.43 -8.88
N SER A 16 -16.82 -34.21 -9.31
CA SER A 16 -15.85 -33.17 -9.63
C SER A 16 -15.95 -31.94 -8.72
N ALA A 17 -14.87 -31.15 -8.66
CA ALA A 17 -14.86 -29.89 -7.93
C ALA A 17 -15.85 -28.87 -8.52
N ASN A 18 -16.03 -28.85 -9.85
CA ASN A 18 -16.94 -27.93 -10.53
C ASN A 18 -18.40 -28.27 -10.22
N GLU A 19 -18.77 -29.55 -10.29
CA GLU A 19 -20.12 -30.01 -9.90
C GLU A 19 -20.42 -29.68 -8.44
N ARG A 20 -19.44 -29.88 -7.55
CA ARG A 20 -19.56 -29.52 -6.14
C ARG A 20 -19.81 -28.03 -5.97
N LEU A 21 -19.00 -27.19 -6.62
CA LEU A 21 -19.15 -25.73 -6.53
C LEU A 21 -20.48 -25.26 -7.09
N ALA A 22 -20.88 -25.76 -8.26
CA ALA A 22 -22.16 -25.41 -8.89
C ALA A 22 -23.34 -25.73 -7.96
N ALA A 23 -23.36 -26.91 -7.35
CA ALA A 23 -24.40 -27.30 -6.40
C ALA A 23 -24.41 -26.42 -5.12
N VAL A 24 -23.23 -26.05 -4.59
CA VAL A 24 -23.16 -25.10 -3.46
C VAL A 24 -23.67 -23.70 -3.86
N CYS A 25 -23.33 -23.21 -5.07
CA CYS A 25 -23.87 -21.94 -5.58
C CYS A 25 -25.39 -21.99 -5.75
N HIS A 26 -25.95 -23.10 -6.25
CA HIS A 26 -27.40 -23.28 -6.34
C HIS A 26 -28.06 -23.32 -4.96
N ALA A 27 -27.45 -24.01 -3.98
CA ALA A 27 -27.92 -23.99 -2.60
C ALA A 27 -27.96 -22.56 -2.03
N TRP A 28 -26.96 -21.73 -2.37
CA TRP A 28 -26.93 -20.31 -1.97
C TRP A 28 -28.02 -19.50 -2.66
N ALA A 29 -28.27 -19.73 -3.95
CA ALA A 29 -29.34 -19.03 -4.68
C ALA A 29 -30.74 -19.31 -4.10
N LEU A 30 -30.95 -20.52 -3.56
CA LEU A 30 -32.17 -20.88 -2.84
C LEU A 30 -32.24 -20.25 -1.44
N VAL A 31 -31.11 -20.23 -0.72
CA VAL A 31 -31.00 -19.70 0.64
C VAL A 31 -29.69 -18.90 0.76
N PRO A 32 -29.73 -17.56 0.63
CA PRO A 32 -28.55 -16.68 0.59
C PRO A 32 -27.78 -16.55 1.93
N SER A 33 -27.39 -17.68 2.53
CA SER A 33 -26.69 -17.74 3.80
C SER A 33 -25.20 -17.43 3.65
N LYS A 34 -24.64 -16.68 4.61
CA LYS A 34 -23.19 -16.45 4.74
C LYS A 34 -22.39 -17.74 4.84
N ARG A 35 -22.91 -18.78 5.49
CA ARG A 35 -22.19 -20.06 5.63
C ARG A 35 -22.05 -20.77 4.28
N ILE A 36 -23.13 -20.82 3.50
CA ILE A 36 -23.09 -21.42 2.15
C ILE A 36 -22.18 -20.59 1.23
N ALA A 37 -22.25 -19.26 1.31
CA ALA A 37 -21.34 -18.37 0.57
C ALA A 37 -19.87 -18.64 0.91
N ALA A 38 -19.54 -18.76 2.20
CA ALA A 38 -18.19 -19.04 2.67
C ALA A 38 -17.67 -20.40 2.18
N LEU A 39 -18.52 -21.42 2.08
CA LEU A 39 -18.17 -22.70 1.49
C LEU A 39 -17.94 -22.57 -0.03
N ALA A 40 -18.81 -21.86 -0.75
CA ALA A 40 -18.66 -21.64 -2.19
C ALA A 40 -17.34 -20.92 -2.52
N LEU A 41 -17.00 -19.87 -1.77
CA LEU A 41 -15.74 -19.14 -1.94
C LEU A 41 -14.53 -20.04 -1.67
N ALA A 42 -14.59 -20.88 -0.63
CA ALA A 42 -13.52 -21.83 -0.31
C ALA A 42 -13.27 -22.84 -1.43
N LEU A 43 -14.35 -23.37 -2.01
CA LEU A 43 -14.27 -24.31 -3.12
C LEU A 43 -13.77 -23.60 -4.39
N SER A 44 -14.25 -22.38 -4.64
CA SER A 44 -13.84 -21.58 -5.80
C SER A 44 -12.38 -21.17 -5.76
N GLN A 45 -11.80 -20.90 -4.58
CA GLN A 45 -10.37 -20.56 -4.45
C GLN A 45 -9.45 -21.69 -4.93
N ARG A 46 -9.92 -22.94 -4.93
CA ARG A 46 -9.18 -24.10 -5.44
C ARG A 46 -9.18 -24.19 -6.96
N MET A 47 -10.10 -23.47 -7.60
CA MET A 47 -10.18 -23.41 -9.06
C MET A 47 -9.23 -22.31 -9.54
N ARG A 48 -8.08 -22.72 -10.08
CA ARG A 48 -7.16 -21.78 -10.72
C ARG A 48 -7.86 -21.12 -11.90
N ALA A 49 -7.83 -19.80 -11.95
CA ALA A 49 -8.32 -19.03 -13.08
C ALA A 49 -7.34 -17.94 -13.46
N GLU A 50 -6.97 -17.90 -14.72
CA GLU A 50 -6.16 -16.83 -15.26
C GLU A 50 -7.07 -15.70 -15.75
N PRO A 51 -6.76 -14.42 -15.46
CA PRO A 51 -7.45 -13.29 -16.04
C PRO A 51 -7.48 -13.35 -17.57
N VAL A 52 -8.56 -12.86 -18.18
CA VAL A 52 -8.63 -12.71 -19.64
C VAL A 52 -7.49 -11.82 -20.12
N ALA A 53 -6.70 -12.34 -21.06
CA ALA A 53 -5.59 -11.62 -21.65
C ALA A 53 -6.07 -10.53 -22.62
N GLY A 54 -5.27 -9.48 -22.77
CA GLY A 54 -5.54 -8.42 -23.74
C GLY A 54 -4.42 -7.38 -23.75
N ALA A 55 -4.01 -6.97 -24.96
CA ALA A 55 -2.90 -6.03 -25.19
C ALA A 55 -3.14 -4.66 -24.54
N ASN A 56 -4.40 -4.25 -24.45
CA ASN A 56 -4.83 -3.04 -23.76
C ASN A 56 -6.17 -3.28 -23.05
N GLN A 57 -6.69 -2.26 -22.35
CA GLN A 57 -7.93 -2.37 -21.60
C GLN A 57 -9.15 -2.66 -22.50
N GLU A 58 -9.19 -2.11 -23.70
CA GLU A 58 -10.31 -2.26 -24.65
C GLU A 58 -10.33 -3.68 -25.25
N ALA A 59 -9.19 -4.17 -25.72
CA ALA A 59 -9.05 -5.54 -26.22
C ALA A 59 -9.39 -6.58 -25.13
N ARG A 60 -8.98 -6.31 -23.88
CA ARG A 60 -9.33 -7.15 -22.74
C ARG A 60 -10.83 -7.13 -22.46
N GLU A 61 -11.47 -5.97 -22.52
CA GLU A 61 -12.92 -5.86 -22.29
C GLU A 61 -13.70 -6.58 -23.39
N ALA A 62 -13.30 -6.45 -24.65
CA ALA A 62 -13.90 -7.18 -25.76
C ALA A 62 -13.77 -8.71 -25.59
N ALA A 63 -12.57 -9.20 -25.24
CA ALA A 63 -12.36 -10.62 -24.96
C ALA A 63 -13.16 -11.10 -23.73
N TRP A 64 -13.25 -10.26 -22.69
CA TRP A 64 -14.05 -10.53 -21.50
C TRP A 64 -15.54 -10.66 -21.86
N GLN A 65 -16.07 -9.78 -22.71
CA GLN A 65 -17.47 -9.82 -23.15
C GLN A 65 -17.78 -11.06 -23.99
N VAL A 66 -16.87 -11.48 -24.88
CA VAL A 66 -17.01 -12.72 -25.65
C VAL A 66 -17.11 -13.93 -24.73
N LEU A 67 -16.27 -13.97 -23.68
CA LEU A 67 -16.30 -15.03 -22.68
C LEU A 67 -17.60 -14.97 -21.85
N ALA A 68 -17.96 -13.79 -21.34
CA ALA A 68 -19.15 -13.57 -20.53
C ALA A 68 -20.46 -13.87 -21.26
N ALA A 69 -20.50 -13.69 -22.59
CA ALA A 69 -21.68 -13.98 -23.41
C ALA A 69 -22.05 -15.46 -23.41
N ARG A 70 -21.09 -16.36 -23.16
CA ARG A 70 -21.33 -17.82 -23.02
C ARG A 70 -22.10 -18.16 -21.73
N ALA A 71 -21.96 -17.32 -20.70
CA ALA A 71 -22.63 -17.45 -19.41
C ALA A 71 -22.46 -18.83 -18.74
N THR A 72 -21.28 -19.45 -18.85
CA THR A 72 -21.01 -20.75 -18.19
C THR A 72 -20.43 -20.55 -16.79
N VAL A 73 -20.86 -21.37 -15.83
CA VAL A 73 -20.39 -21.31 -14.43
C VAL A 73 -18.89 -21.55 -14.32
N ASP A 74 -18.31 -22.32 -15.25
CA ASP A 74 -16.88 -22.63 -15.35
C ASP A 74 -16.03 -21.43 -15.78
N ASP A 75 -16.59 -20.51 -16.58
CA ASP A 75 -15.90 -19.29 -17.01
C ASP A 75 -15.87 -18.22 -15.89
N LEU A 76 -16.74 -18.33 -14.89
CA LEU A 76 -16.92 -17.29 -13.87
C LEU A 76 -15.64 -16.97 -13.08
N PRO A 77 -14.83 -17.94 -12.62
CA PRO A 77 -13.55 -17.66 -11.97
C PRO A 77 -12.63 -16.78 -12.83
N THR A 78 -12.54 -17.05 -14.14
CA THR A 78 -11.75 -16.25 -15.10
C THR A 78 -12.33 -14.85 -15.27
N LEU A 79 -13.65 -14.73 -15.37
CA LEU A 79 -14.34 -13.45 -15.48
C LEU A 79 -14.13 -12.58 -14.24
N LEU A 80 -14.19 -13.18 -13.04
CA LEU A 80 -13.99 -12.49 -11.76
C LEU A 80 -12.52 -12.15 -11.50
N ALA A 81 -11.58 -13.02 -11.91
CA ALA A 81 -10.14 -12.74 -11.83
C ALA A 81 -9.71 -11.60 -12.77
N THR A 82 -10.49 -11.31 -13.81
CA THR A 82 -10.17 -10.27 -14.78
C THR A 82 -10.31 -8.87 -14.18
N PRO A 83 -9.24 -8.05 -14.14
CA PRO A 83 -9.29 -6.72 -13.55
C PRO A 83 -10.45 -5.88 -14.10
N TRP A 84 -11.20 -5.27 -13.19
CA TRP A 84 -12.30 -4.37 -13.50
C TRP A 84 -11.82 -3.13 -14.26
N SER A 85 -12.61 -2.68 -15.23
CA SER A 85 -12.34 -1.46 -16.01
C SER A 85 -12.17 -0.24 -15.10
N LYS A 86 -11.35 0.73 -15.50
CA LYS A 86 -11.30 2.05 -14.83
C LYS A 86 -12.52 2.91 -15.16
N LYS A 87 -13.24 2.60 -16.24
CA LYS A 87 -14.41 3.37 -16.69
C LYS A 87 -15.68 2.77 -16.06
N PRO A 88 -16.48 3.56 -15.33
CA PRO A 88 -17.73 3.08 -14.75
C PRO A 88 -18.73 2.51 -15.79
N LYS A 89 -18.71 3.04 -17.02
CA LYS A 89 -19.59 2.58 -18.11
C LYS A 89 -19.34 1.12 -18.48
N ASP A 90 -18.08 0.72 -18.63
CA ASP A 90 -17.74 -0.67 -18.93
C ASP A 90 -18.09 -1.58 -17.74
N ALA A 91 -17.87 -1.10 -16.51
CA ALA A 91 -18.26 -1.83 -15.30
C ALA A 91 -19.77 -2.08 -15.21
N LEU A 92 -20.60 -1.10 -15.59
CA LEU A 92 -22.05 -1.25 -15.75
C LEU A 92 -22.41 -2.32 -16.79
N GLN A 93 -21.69 -2.39 -17.90
CA GLN A 93 -21.91 -3.45 -18.90
C GLN A 93 -21.57 -4.82 -18.32
N ARG A 94 -20.46 -4.96 -17.59
CA ARG A 94 -20.13 -6.22 -16.91
C ARG A 94 -21.21 -6.65 -15.92
N LEU A 95 -21.81 -5.70 -15.19
CA LEU A 95 -22.90 -5.98 -14.26
C LEU A 95 -24.11 -6.61 -14.97
N ALA A 96 -24.47 -6.13 -16.16
CA ALA A 96 -25.55 -6.70 -16.95
C ALA A 96 -25.25 -8.15 -17.39
N PHE A 97 -23.99 -8.50 -17.64
CA PHE A 97 -23.61 -9.90 -17.86
C PHE A 97 -23.74 -10.72 -16.58
N PHE A 98 -23.26 -10.22 -15.44
CA PHE A 98 -23.38 -10.92 -14.15
C PHE A 98 -24.83 -11.18 -13.73
N GLU A 99 -25.76 -10.27 -14.05
CA GLU A 99 -27.19 -10.50 -13.83
C GLU A 99 -27.72 -11.75 -14.57
N ARG A 100 -27.14 -12.10 -15.74
CA ARG A 100 -27.52 -13.30 -16.51
C ARG A 100 -27.02 -14.61 -15.90
N PHE A 101 -25.94 -14.58 -15.10
CA PHE A 101 -25.48 -15.76 -14.35
C PHE A 101 -26.45 -16.11 -13.21
N GLY A 102 -27.26 -15.15 -12.77
CA GLY A 102 -28.13 -15.30 -11.61
C GLY A 102 -27.38 -15.14 -10.28
N PRO A 103 -28.07 -15.42 -9.16
CA PRO A 103 -27.49 -15.28 -7.83
C PRO A 103 -26.29 -16.22 -7.63
N ASP A 104 -25.10 -15.67 -7.45
CA ASP A 104 -23.88 -16.43 -7.15
C ASP A 104 -23.05 -15.73 -6.06
N PRO A 105 -22.69 -16.42 -4.95
CA PRO A 105 -21.98 -15.81 -3.83
C PRO A 105 -20.58 -15.30 -4.20
N ARG A 106 -19.95 -15.83 -5.25
CA ARG A 106 -18.66 -15.37 -5.76
C ARG A 106 -18.77 -14.01 -6.42
N ILE A 107 -19.85 -13.77 -7.17
CA ILE A 107 -20.15 -12.45 -7.75
C ILE A 107 -20.45 -11.46 -6.63
N VAL A 108 -21.22 -11.86 -5.63
CA VAL A 108 -21.50 -11.03 -4.45
C VAL A 108 -20.19 -10.60 -3.78
N SER A 109 -19.31 -11.55 -3.43
CA SER A 109 -18.02 -11.24 -2.80
C SER A 109 -17.18 -10.30 -3.66
N ALA A 110 -17.04 -10.59 -4.95
CA ALA A 110 -16.23 -9.77 -5.86
C ALA A 110 -16.75 -8.34 -6.01
N LEU A 111 -18.08 -8.15 -6.06
CA LEU A 111 -18.69 -6.82 -6.14
C LEU A 111 -18.55 -6.04 -4.82
N LEU A 112 -18.66 -6.72 -3.69
CA LEU A 112 -18.47 -6.12 -2.37
C LEU A 112 -17.01 -5.78 -2.08
N GLU A 113 -16.06 -6.59 -2.54
CA GLU A 113 -14.61 -6.31 -2.47
C GLU A 113 -14.21 -5.15 -3.38
N LEU A 114 -14.89 -4.98 -4.51
CA LEU A 114 -14.68 -3.85 -5.42
C LEU A 114 -15.04 -2.51 -4.76
N ASP A 115 -15.94 -2.52 -3.77
CA ASP A 115 -16.39 -1.33 -3.06
C ASP A 115 -15.35 -0.87 -2.01
N THR A 116 -14.38 -0.11 -2.48
CA THR A 116 -13.34 0.50 -1.64
C THR A 116 -13.71 1.88 -1.11
N GLY A 117 -14.95 2.35 -1.33
CA GLY A 117 -15.41 3.70 -1.01
C GLY A 117 -14.91 4.83 -1.94
N THR A 118 -13.83 4.60 -2.67
CA THR A 118 -13.20 5.61 -3.56
C THR A 118 -13.28 5.25 -5.05
N ARG A 119 -13.56 3.99 -5.38
CA ARG A 119 -13.66 3.53 -6.77
C ARG A 119 -14.98 4.01 -7.36
N TYR A 120 -14.92 4.59 -8.57
CA TYR A 120 -16.09 5.14 -9.28
C TYR A 120 -16.87 6.19 -8.47
N SER A 121 -16.18 7.22 -7.97
CA SER A 121 -16.78 8.34 -7.22
C SER A 121 -17.44 9.42 -8.10
N THR A 122 -17.55 9.20 -9.41
CA THR A 122 -18.21 10.12 -10.34
C THR A 122 -19.71 9.87 -10.37
N GLY A 123 -20.52 10.78 -10.94
CA GLY A 123 -21.96 10.58 -11.07
C GLY A 123 -22.35 9.27 -11.79
N VAL A 124 -21.64 8.93 -12.88
CA VAL A 124 -21.82 7.62 -13.57
C VAL A 124 -21.41 6.45 -12.67
N GLY A 125 -20.38 6.65 -11.84
CA GLY A 125 -19.97 5.67 -10.84
C GLY A 125 -20.98 5.45 -9.73
N HIS A 126 -21.72 6.49 -9.32
CA HIS A 126 -22.83 6.34 -8.37
C HIS A 126 -23.97 5.51 -8.98
N GLN A 127 -24.26 5.68 -10.27
CA GLN A 127 -25.23 4.82 -10.99
C GLN A 127 -24.79 3.35 -10.99
N PHE A 128 -23.49 3.08 -11.26
CA PHE A 128 -22.92 1.75 -11.14
C PHE A 128 -23.15 1.14 -9.76
N TRP A 129 -22.75 1.84 -8.70
CA TRP A 129 -22.89 1.33 -7.34
C TRP A 129 -24.34 1.13 -6.91
N ARG A 130 -25.24 2.03 -7.30
CA ARG A 130 -26.68 1.84 -7.05
C ARG A 130 -27.18 0.58 -7.73
N ALA A 131 -26.82 0.35 -9.00
CA ALA A 131 -27.18 -0.86 -9.72
C ALA A 131 -26.60 -2.13 -9.06
N VAL A 132 -25.34 -2.08 -8.60
CA VAL A 132 -24.70 -3.17 -7.85
C VAL A 132 -25.50 -3.51 -6.59
N TYR A 133 -25.72 -2.55 -5.71
CA TYR A 133 -26.42 -2.82 -4.45
C TYR A 133 -27.88 -3.21 -4.68
N SER A 134 -28.59 -2.62 -5.65
CA SER A 134 -29.92 -3.08 -6.06
C SER A 134 -29.91 -4.56 -6.47
N LEU A 135 -28.94 -4.99 -7.29
CA LEU A 135 -28.81 -6.38 -7.72
C LEU A 135 -28.53 -7.31 -6.53
N LEU A 136 -27.57 -6.96 -5.68
CA LEU A 136 -27.19 -7.77 -4.51
C LEU A 136 -28.33 -7.93 -3.51
N LEU A 137 -29.13 -6.87 -3.30
CA LEU A 137 -30.31 -6.94 -2.45
C LEU A 137 -31.41 -7.81 -3.08
N ARG A 138 -31.65 -7.71 -4.40
CA ARG A 138 -32.59 -8.60 -5.12
C ARG A 138 -32.19 -10.07 -5.02
N TRP A 139 -30.89 -10.36 -4.96
CA TRP A 139 -30.35 -11.70 -4.71
C TRP A 139 -30.40 -12.12 -3.24
N GLY A 140 -30.92 -11.29 -2.34
CA GLY A 140 -31.09 -11.62 -0.92
C GLY A 140 -29.80 -11.56 -0.10
N SER A 141 -28.75 -10.85 -0.54
CA SER A 141 -27.49 -10.77 0.20
C SER A 141 -27.64 -9.96 1.50
N ALA A 142 -27.68 -10.66 2.64
CA ALA A 142 -27.67 -10.06 3.97
C ALA A 142 -26.36 -9.28 4.25
N GLU A 143 -25.24 -9.70 3.65
CA GLU A 143 -23.98 -8.97 3.75
C GLU A 143 -24.07 -7.61 3.06
N ALA A 144 -24.55 -7.56 1.82
CA ALA A 144 -24.74 -6.30 1.11
C ALA A 144 -25.70 -5.38 1.88
N ALA A 145 -26.79 -5.93 2.41
CA ALA A 145 -27.74 -5.19 3.26
C ALA A 145 -27.06 -4.58 4.49
N SER A 146 -26.12 -5.29 5.14
CA SER A 146 -25.40 -4.79 6.31
C SER A 146 -24.39 -3.68 6.03
N ARG A 147 -23.91 -3.56 4.77
CA ARG A 147 -22.99 -2.50 4.35
C ARG A 147 -23.69 -1.21 3.97
N ILE A 148 -25.01 -1.22 3.80
CA ILE A 148 -25.79 -0.03 3.46
C ILE A 148 -26.13 0.74 4.75
N PRO A 149 -25.58 1.95 4.92
CA PRO A 149 -25.94 2.82 6.03
C PRO A 149 -27.41 3.22 5.93
N ARG A 150 -28.07 3.32 7.09
CA ARG A 150 -29.51 3.61 7.18
C ARG A 150 -29.82 5.09 7.37
N ASP A 151 -28.86 5.84 7.89
CA ASP A 151 -28.95 7.29 8.11
C ASP A 151 -27.61 7.91 7.68
N ALA A 152 -27.65 9.10 7.08
CA ALA A 152 -26.47 9.90 6.76
C ALA A 152 -25.55 10.09 7.97
N ARG A 153 -26.12 10.18 9.19
CA ARG A 153 -25.38 10.33 10.45
C ARG A 153 -24.53 9.11 10.84
N THR A 154 -24.74 7.95 10.22
CA THR A 154 -23.94 6.74 10.50
C THR A 154 -22.60 6.71 9.76
N PHE A 155 -22.33 7.68 8.88
CA PHE A 155 -21.01 7.81 8.28
C PHE A 155 -20.04 8.49 9.23
N PRO A 156 -18.85 7.90 9.47
CA PRO A 156 -17.76 8.60 10.12
C PRO A 156 -17.41 9.88 9.32
N ASP A 157 -17.47 11.04 9.96
CA ASP A 157 -17.31 12.41 9.43
C ASP A 157 -16.00 12.73 8.67
N SER A 158 -15.15 11.73 8.41
CA SER A 158 -13.78 11.96 7.93
C SER A 158 -13.63 12.25 6.43
N SER A 159 -14.69 12.20 5.61
CA SER A 159 -14.58 12.44 4.16
C SER A 159 -15.73 13.29 3.63
N PRO A 160 -15.47 14.44 2.98
CA PRO A 160 -16.49 15.23 2.27
C PRO A 160 -17.27 14.43 1.22
N TRP A 161 -16.72 13.31 0.76
CA TRP A 161 -17.32 12.45 -0.27
C TRP A 161 -18.31 11.43 0.30
N SER A 162 -18.32 11.18 1.62
CA SER A 162 -19.22 10.18 2.23
C SER A 162 -20.69 10.61 2.17
N GLY A 163 -20.99 11.88 2.45
CA GLY A 163 -22.35 12.43 2.38
C GLY A 163 -22.93 12.41 0.96
N LEU A 164 -22.14 12.82 -0.04
CA LEU A 164 -22.55 12.75 -1.45
C LEU A 164 -22.79 11.31 -1.91
N ARG A 165 -21.95 10.37 -1.43
CA ARG A 165 -22.11 8.96 -1.73
C ARG A 165 -23.40 8.39 -1.15
N PHE A 166 -23.73 8.75 0.10
CA PHE A 166 -24.98 8.35 0.75
C PHE A 166 -26.19 8.79 -0.07
N VAL A 167 -26.30 10.09 -0.35
CA VAL A 167 -27.43 10.69 -1.07
C VAL A 167 -27.58 10.09 -2.47
N ALA A 168 -26.46 9.89 -3.18
CA ALA A 168 -26.52 9.43 -4.57
C ALA A 168 -26.78 7.92 -4.71
N ILE A 169 -26.36 7.10 -3.74
CA ILE A 169 -26.34 5.64 -3.86
C ILE A 169 -27.29 4.98 -2.88
N PHE A 170 -27.15 5.29 -1.59
CA PHE A 170 -27.77 4.53 -0.51
C PHE A 170 -29.15 5.06 -0.10
N GLU A 171 -29.35 6.37 -0.05
CA GLU A 171 -30.66 6.96 0.29
C GLU A 171 -31.77 6.45 -0.63
N PRO A 172 -31.61 6.37 -1.97
CA PRO A 172 -32.65 5.82 -2.82
C PRO A 172 -32.94 4.35 -2.55
N LEU A 173 -31.93 3.55 -2.19
CA LEU A 173 -32.10 2.15 -1.83
C LEU A 173 -32.83 2.00 -0.50
N VAL A 174 -32.54 2.89 0.47
CA VAL A 174 -33.23 2.90 1.76
C VAL A 174 -34.73 3.18 1.57
N VAL A 175 -35.07 4.14 0.71
CA VAL A 175 -36.46 4.44 0.34
C VAL A 175 -37.11 3.27 -0.40
N GLU A 176 -36.43 2.70 -1.40
CA GLU A 176 -36.97 1.60 -2.22
C GLU A 176 -37.26 0.33 -1.40
N TRP A 177 -36.33 -0.05 -0.52
CA TRP A 177 -36.44 -1.28 0.25
C TRP A 177 -37.32 -1.11 1.50
N ASN A 178 -37.42 0.10 2.05
CA ASN A 178 -38.35 0.48 3.13
C ASN A 178 -38.45 -0.56 4.26
N GLY A 179 -37.30 -0.96 4.82
CA GLY A 179 -37.25 -1.92 5.93
C GLY A 179 -37.31 -3.40 5.53
N ARG A 180 -37.60 -3.74 4.25
CA ARG A 180 -37.64 -5.12 3.73
C ARG A 180 -36.25 -5.68 3.41
N TRP A 181 -35.27 -5.41 4.27
CA TRP A 181 -33.88 -5.77 4.03
C TRP A 181 -33.66 -7.28 4.11
N PRO A 182 -32.84 -7.85 3.22
CA PRO A 182 -32.40 -9.23 3.39
C PRO A 182 -31.73 -9.42 4.76
N VAL A 183 -32.18 -10.45 5.47
CA VAL A 183 -31.61 -10.90 6.75
C VAL A 183 -30.94 -12.25 6.54
N GLU A 184 -30.02 -12.62 7.44
CA GLU A 184 -29.39 -13.94 7.39
C GLU A 184 -30.47 -15.02 7.56
N PRO A 185 -30.68 -15.91 6.57
CA PRO A 185 -31.70 -16.93 6.67
C PRO A 185 -31.25 -18.05 7.62
N GLU A 186 -32.21 -18.62 8.35
CA GLU A 186 -31.99 -19.86 9.12
C GLU A 186 -31.94 -21.07 8.18
N LEU A 187 -30.94 -21.93 8.36
CA LEU A 187 -30.81 -23.17 7.60
C LEU A 187 -31.59 -24.29 8.29
N PRO A 188 -32.33 -25.13 7.55
CA PRO A 188 -32.93 -26.34 8.11
C PRO A 188 -31.87 -27.20 8.82
N GLY A 189 -32.21 -27.83 9.95
CA GLY A 189 -31.26 -28.57 10.79
C GLY A 189 -30.38 -29.56 9.99
N ALA A 190 -30.99 -30.40 9.16
CA ALA A 190 -30.27 -31.35 8.32
C ALA A 190 -29.35 -30.68 7.26
N ALA A 191 -29.75 -29.52 6.71
CA ALA A 191 -28.90 -28.74 5.81
C ALA A 191 -27.71 -28.14 6.56
N SER A 192 -27.94 -27.62 7.76
CA SER A 192 -26.90 -27.09 8.65
C SER A 192 -25.88 -28.16 9.05
N GLU A 193 -26.33 -29.38 9.37
CA GLU A 193 -25.48 -30.53 9.69
C GLU A 193 -24.64 -31.01 8.50
N LEU A 194 -25.24 -31.09 7.32
CA LEU A 194 -24.51 -31.46 6.11
C LEU A 194 -23.46 -30.40 5.74
N LEU A 195 -23.83 -29.12 5.83
CA LEU A 195 -22.91 -28.01 5.62
C LEU A 195 -21.74 -28.07 6.61
N ALA A 196 -22.01 -28.35 7.89
CA ALA A 196 -20.98 -28.52 8.91
C ALA A 196 -20.01 -29.67 8.59
N ARG A 197 -20.50 -30.80 8.04
CA ARG A 197 -19.63 -31.90 7.59
C ARG A 197 -18.71 -31.48 6.43
N MET A 198 -19.24 -30.74 5.46
CA MET A 198 -18.43 -30.23 4.34
C MET A 198 -17.39 -29.20 4.81
N GLU A 199 -17.78 -28.30 5.72
CA GLU A 199 -16.86 -27.34 6.36
C GLU A 199 -15.76 -28.09 7.14
N ALA A 200 -16.10 -29.15 7.86
CA ALA A 200 -15.15 -29.99 8.59
C ALA A 200 -14.14 -30.68 7.67
N GLN A 201 -14.50 -31.02 6.43
CA GLN A 201 -13.56 -31.55 5.44
C GLN A 201 -12.54 -30.50 4.99
N LEU A 202 -12.91 -29.22 4.97
CA LEU A 202 -12.01 -28.11 4.62
C LEU A 202 -11.22 -27.58 5.83
N ALA A 203 -11.65 -27.89 7.05
CA ALA A 203 -11.07 -27.37 8.28
C ALA A 203 -9.58 -27.73 8.47
N PRO A 204 -9.09 -28.96 8.21
CA PRO A 204 -7.68 -29.30 8.37
C PRO A 204 -6.77 -28.42 7.50
N GLN A 205 -7.16 -28.19 6.25
CA GLN A 205 -6.40 -27.37 5.31
C GLN A 205 -6.34 -25.91 5.77
N ARG A 206 -7.48 -25.33 6.17
CA ARG A 206 -7.55 -23.96 6.69
C ARG A 206 -6.76 -23.79 7.98
N ARG A 207 -6.81 -24.81 8.85
CA ARG A 207 -6.03 -24.85 10.08
C ARG A 207 -4.53 -24.86 9.77
N LEU A 208 -4.08 -25.73 8.86
CA LEU A 208 -2.69 -25.79 8.43
C LEU A 208 -2.23 -24.45 7.84
N GLN A 209 -3.03 -23.85 6.94
CA GLN A 209 -2.70 -22.54 6.35
C GLN A 209 -2.55 -21.46 7.43
N ARG A 210 -3.45 -21.43 8.41
CA ARG A 210 -3.38 -20.50 9.54
C ARG A 210 -2.15 -20.77 10.41
N GLU A 211 -1.86 -22.02 10.73
CA GLU A 211 -0.67 -22.42 11.50
C GLU A 211 0.63 -22.01 10.79
N LEU A 212 0.72 -22.20 9.47
CA LEU A 212 1.86 -21.77 8.66
C LEU A 212 1.99 -20.25 8.60
N LEU A 213 0.88 -19.52 8.49
CA LEU A 213 0.87 -18.06 8.50
C LEU A 213 1.27 -17.50 9.87
N ASP A 214 0.76 -18.08 10.96
CA ASP A 214 1.13 -17.74 12.33
C ASP A 214 2.61 -18.02 12.59
N ALA A 215 3.16 -19.10 12.01
CA ALA A 215 4.60 -19.39 12.07
C ALA A 215 5.45 -18.31 11.36
N VAL A 216 4.98 -17.79 10.23
CA VAL A 216 5.63 -16.66 9.54
C VAL A 216 5.60 -15.39 10.39
N TYR A 217 4.47 -15.08 11.04
CA TYR A 217 4.37 -13.89 11.90
C TYR A 217 5.21 -14.02 13.17
N ALA A 218 5.28 -15.22 13.75
CA ALA A 218 6.07 -15.49 14.94
C ALA A 218 7.59 -15.39 14.68
N ARG A 219 8.04 -15.77 13.48
CA ARG A 219 9.46 -15.73 13.08
C ARG A 219 9.62 -15.06 11.72
N PRO A 220 9.53 -13.72 11.68
CA PRO A 220 9.38 -12.98 10.44
C PRO A 220 10.70 -12.79 9.67
N GLU A 221 11.78 -13.45 10.06
CA GLU A 221 13.04 -13.57 9.33
C GLU A 221 13.29 -14.99 8.81
N ASP A 222 12.46 -15.95 9.23
CA ASP A 222 12.53 -17.33 8.77
C ASP A 222 11.99 -17.42 7.32
N ASP A 223 12.93 -17.50 6.38
CA ASP A 223 12.60 -17.68 4.97
C ASP A 223 12.01 -19.06 4.68
N THR A 224 12.36 -20.08 5.48
CA THR A 224 11.83 -21.44 5.32
C THR A 224 10.33 -21.46 5.64
N ALA A 225 9.89 -20.79 6.72
CA ALA A 225 8.47 -20.71 7.06
C ALA A 225 7.62 -20.10 5.93
N ARG A 226 8.16 -19.08 5.24
CA ARG A 226 7.49 -18.44 4.09
C ARG A 226 7.40 -19.34 2.88
N LEU A 227 8.45 -20.11 2.58
CA LEU A 227 8.47 -21.04 1.46
C LEU A 227 7.55 -22.25 1.70
N VAL A 228 7.52 -22.80 2.93
CA VAL A 228 6.56 -23.86 3.30
C VAL A 228 5.12 -23.35 3.17
N LEU A 229 4.84 -22.12 3.59
CA LEU A 229 3.54 -21.50 3.33
C LEU A 229 3.27 -21.36 1.82
N ALA A 230 4.26 -20.95 1.03
CA ALA A 230 4.11 -20.80 -0.41
C ALA A 230 3.73 -22.11 -1.10
N ASP A 231 4.37 -23.21 -0.73
CA ASP A 231 4.06 -24.55 -1.24
C ASP A 231 2.63 -24.97 -0.86
N ALA A 232 2.26 -24.82 0.41
CA ALA A 232 0.91 -25.14 0.90
C ALA A 232 -0.19 -24.28 0.22
N LEU A 233 0.10 -23.03 -0.13
CA LEU A 233 -0.79 -22.14 -0.89
C LEU A 233 -0.86 -22.57 -2.36
N ALA A 234 0.27 -22.92 -2.97
CA ALA A 234 0.33 -23.35 -4.37
C ALA A 234 -0.41 -24.67 -4.61
N GLU A 235 -0.32 -25.62 -3.68
CA GLU A 235 -1.11 -26.87 -3.68
C GLU A 235 -2.62 -26.60 -3.65
N GLN A 236 -3.04 -25.50 -3.00
CA GLN A 236 -4.43 -25.07 -2.95
C GLN A 236 -4.84 -24.24 -4.16
N GLY A 237 -3.91 -23.91 -5.06
CA GLY A 237 -4.16 -23.02 -6.18
C GLY A 237 -4.26 -21.54 -5.80
N ASP A 238 -3.84 -21.16 -4.59
CA ASP A 238 -3.80 -19.76 -4.18
C ASP A 238 -2.65 -19.03 -4.90
N PRO A 239 -2.93 -17.95 -5.66
CA PRO A 239 -1.92 -17.20 -6.41
C PRO A 239 -0.82 -16.56 -5.55
N ARG A 240 -1.04 -16.43 -4.23
CA ARG A 240 -0.02 -15.91 -3.31
C ARG A 240 1.18 -16.85 -3.19
N GLY A 241 0.97 -18.16 -3.30
CA GLY A 241 2.05 -19.14 -3.30
C GLY A 241 3.04 -18.89 -4.44
N GLU A 242 2.52 -18.77 -5.67
CA GLU A 242 3.30 -18.39 -6.86
C GLU A 242 4.03 -17.05 -6.64
N PHE A 243 3.32 -16.05 -6.11
CA PHE A 243 3.89 -14.72 -5.86
C PHE A 243 5.06 -14.74 -4.87
N ILE A 244 4.96 -15.50 -3.78
CA ILE A 244 6.06 -15.67 -2.80
C ILE A 244 7.28 -16.25 -3.50
N VAL A 245 7.12 -17.34 -4.25
CA VAL A 245 8.22 -18.02 -4.96
C VAL A 245 8.90 -17.07 -5.95
N LEU A 246 8.13 -16.33 -6.75
CA LEU A 246 8.67 -15.34 -7.69
C LEU A 246 9.47 -14.23 -6.99
N GLN A 247 9.02 -13.76 -5.81
CA GLN A 247 9.77 -12.75 -5.06
C GLN A 247 11.09 -13.29 -4.49
N TYR A 248 11.15 -14.57 -4.11
CA TYR A 248 12.40 -15.21 -3.70
C TYR A 248 13.37 -15.39 -4.87
N ALA A 249 12.90 -15.87 -6.02
CA ALA A 249 13.71 -15.96 -7.23
C ALA A 249 14.25 -14.57 -7.63
N TRP A 250 13.43 -13.53 -7.52
CA TRP A 250 13.89 -12.16 -7.77
C TRP A 250 14.98 -11.71 -6.80
N ALA A 251 14.80 -11.95 -5.51
CA ALA A 251 15.78 -11.57 -4.48
C ALA A 251 17.13 -12.28 -4.67
N ARG A 252 17.16 -13.47 -5.25
CA ARG A 252 18.38 -14.22 -5.59
C ARG A 252 19.00 -13.84 -6.94
N GLY A 253 18.32 -13.00 -7.73
CA GLY A 253 18.76 -12.68 -9.10
C GLY A 253 18.50 -13.79 -10.11
N GLU A 254 17.65 -14.76 -9.76
CA GLU A 254 17.33 -15.94 -10.58
C GLU A 254 16.07 -15.72 -11.43
N LEU A 255 15.34 -14.61 -11.23
CA LEU A 255 14.07 -14.35 -11.94
C LEU A 255 14.29 -13.97 -13.41
N PRO A 256 13.76 -14.75 -14.37
CA PRO A 256 13.77 -14.37 -15.79
C PRO A 256 13.03 -13.05 -16.04
N MET A 257 13.43 -12.29 -17.07
CA MET A 257 12.82 -10.98 -17.38
C MET A 257 11.29 -11.04 -17.54
N GLY A 258 10.74 -12.08 -18.16
CA GLY A 258 9.30 -12.23 -18.39
C GLY A 258 8.48 -12.49 -17.11
N GLU A 259 9.09 -13.06 -16.08
CA GLU A 259 8.38 -13.40 -14.84
C GLU A 259 8.17 -12.18 -13.92
N ARG A 260 8.95 -11.12 -14.11
CA ARG A 260 8.72 -9.85 -13.40
C ARG A 260 7.35 -9.26 -13.73
N GLU A 261 6.91 -9.38 -14.98
CA GLU A 261 5.59 -8.92 -15.39
C GLU A 261 4.48 -9.78 -14.79
N ARG A 262 4.70 -11.11 -14.68
CA ARG A 262 3.79 -12.04 -14.01
C ARG A 262 3.62 -11.67 -12.53
N MET A 263 4.72 -11.48 -11.80
CA MET A 263 4.72 -11.04 -10.41
C MET A 263 3.93 -9.73 -10.22
N GLN A 264 4.13 -8.75 -11.11
CA GLN A 264 3.38 -7.48 -11.07
C GLN A 264 1.89 -7.62 -11.46
N ARG A 265 1.54 -8.58 -12.32
CA ARG A 265 0.13 -8.90 -12.61
C ARG A 265 -0.55 -9.52 -11.40
N LEU A 266 0.10 -10.49 -10.75
CA LEU A 266 -0.40 -11.12 -9.52
C LEU A 266 -0.64 -10.09 -8.42
N LEU A 267 0.35 -9.23 -8.15
CA LEU A 267 0.22 -8.19 -7.12
C LEU A 267 -0.92 -7.21 -7.42
N ARG A 268 -1.11 -6.80 -8.68
CA ARG A 268 -2.21 -5.90 -9.07
C ARG A 268 -3.58 -6.56 -8.96
N ALA A 269 -3.68 -7.86 -9.21
CA ALA A 269 -4.93 -8.60 -9.17
C ALA A 269 -5.34 -8.95 -7.73
N HIS A 270 -4.37 -9.38 -6.90
CA HIS A 270 -4.66 -10.02 -5.61
C HIS A 270 -4.05 -9.32 -4.39
N GLY A 271 -3.12 -8.38 -4.58
CA GLY A 271 -2.30 -7.81 -3.51
C GLY A 271 -3.10 -7.20 -2.36
N ARG A 272 -4.29 -6.64 -2.61
CA ARG A 272 -5.15 -6.12 -1.55
C ARG A 272 -5.66 -7.22 -0.60
N GLY A 273 -6.01 -8.39 -1.13
CA GLY A 273 -6.44 -9.53 -0.33
C GLY A 273 -5.31 -10.13 0.52
N TRP A 274 -4.06 -9.94 0.09
CA TRP A 274 -2.87 -10.44 0.79
C TRP A 274 -2.37 -9.52 1.92
N LEU A 275 -3.13 -8.47 2.25
CA LEU A 275 -2.85 -7.59 3.39
C LEU A 275 -3.26 -8.22 4.73
N ASP A 276 -3.87 -9.41 4.74
CA ASP A 276 -4.15 -10.23 5.92
C ASP A 276 -4.92 -9.49 7.04
N GLY A 277 -5.85 -8.61 6.65
CA GLY A 277 -6.65 -7.78 7.59
C GLY A 277 -6.12 -6.35 7.80
N LEU A 278 -5.02 -5.97 7.13
CA LEU A 278 -4.54 -4.59 7.10
C LEU A 278 -5.21 -3.74 6.00
N ASP A 279 -6.06 -4.31 5.14
CA ASP A 279 -6.64 -3.63 3.98
C ASP A 279 -7.55 -2.44 4.35
N ALA A 280 -8.22 -2.49 5.51
CA ALA A 280 -8.99 -1.37 6.04
C ALA A 280 -8.11 -0.27 6.67
N GLN A 281 -6.86 -0.59 6.98
CA GLN A 281 -5.92 0.27 7.73
C GLN A 281 -4.84 0.88 6.82
N THR A 282 -4.71 0.37 5.59
CA THR A 282 -3.58 0.67 4.70
C THR A 282 -4.06 1.01 3.30
N SER A 283 -3.26 1.81 2.60
CA SER A 283 -3.52 2.17 1.21
C SER A 283 -3.04 1.08 0.26
N ALA A 284 -3.57 1.11 -0.97
CA ALA A 284 -3.16 0.21 -2.05
C ALA A 284 -1.71 0.42 -2.53
N LEU A 285 -0.98 1.40 -2.00
CA LEU A 285 0.41 1.70 -2.34
C LEU A 285 1.44 0.94 -1.48
N SER A 286 1.00 -0.07 -0.73
CA SER A 286 1.90 -0.89 0.10
C SER A 286 2.86 -1.70 -0.78
N VAL A 287 4.11 -1.82 -0.34
CA VAL A 287 5.16 -2.56 -1.04
C VAL A 287 5.28 -3.95 -0.43
N PHE A 288 5.24 -4.96 -1.31
CA PHE A 288 5.36 -6.35 -0.94
C PHE A 288 6.77 -6.86 -1.13
N HIS A 289 7.27 -7.59 -0.14
CA HIS A 289 8.55 -8.29 -0.18
C HIS A 289 8.39 -9.69 0.42
N LYS A 290 8.98 -10.69 -0.24
CA LYS A 290 8.84 -12.12 0.05
C LYS A 290 7.39 -12.59 0.28
N GLY A 291 6.43 -11.96 -0.42
CA GLY A 291 5.00 -12.26 -0.41
C GLY A 291 4.15 -11.55 0.64
N PHE A 292 4.72 -10.61 1.39
CA PHE A 292 4.05 -9.89 2.47
C PHE A 292 4.28 -8.39 2.38
N ALA A 293 3.33 -7.60 2.91
CA ALA A 293 3.52 -6.17 3.03
C ALA A 293 4.61 -5.87 4.07
N GLU A 294 5.75 -5.34 3.60
CA GLU A 294 6.84 -4.89 4.47
C GLU A 294 6.89 -3.36 4.58
N GLU A 295 6.38 -2.65 3.56
CA GLU A 295 6.22 -1.20 3.60
C GLU A 295 4.76 -0.84 3.42
N VAL A 296 4.22 -0.15 4.41
CA VAL A 296 2.81 0.15 4.49
C VAL A 296 2.63 1.66 4.51
N ARG A 297 1.70 2.13 3.68
CA ARG A 297 1.20 3.51 3.78
C ARG A 297 -0.15 3.50 4.43
N MET A 298 -0.28 4.23 5.53
CA MET A 298 -1.50 4.21 6.33
C MET A 298 -2.66 4.90 5.64
N ALA A 299 -3.86 4.35 5.88
CA ALA A 299 -5.11 5.02 5.63
C ALA A 299 -5.43 6.03 6.76
N THR A 300 -6.54 6.75 6.65
CA THR A 300 -6.96 7.78 7.61
C THR A 300 -7.49 7.23 8.94
N ARG A 301 -7.68 5.92 9.06
CA ARG A 301 -8.22 5.27 10.26
C ARG A 301 -7.12 4.88 11.23
N ALA A 302 -7.44 4.91 12.53
CA ALA A 302 -6.61 4.34 13.57
C ALA A 302 -6.32 2.86 13.26
N PRO A 303 -5.05 2.43 13.20
CA PRO A 303 -4.71 1.04 12.99
C PRO A 303 -5.02 0.23 14.25
N ASP A 304 -5.36 -1.04 14.07
CA ASP A 304 -5.33 -2.03 15.15
C ASP A 304 -3.89 -2.57 15.26
N PRO A 305 -3.11 -2.16 16.27
CA PRO A 305 -1.77 -2.69 16.46
C PRO A 305 -1.76 -4.19 16.79
N GLY A 306 -2.88 -4.74 17.26
CA GLY A 306 -3.07 -6.15 17.62
C GLY A 306 -3.04 -7.11 16.43
N ALA A 307 -3.23 -6.61 15.20
CA ALA A 307 -3.21 -7.45 14.01
C ALA A 307 -1.82 -8.07 13.79
N SER A 308 -1.75 -9.41 13.71
CA SER A 308 -0.50 -10.16 13.52
C SER A 308 0.34 -9.74 12.30
N PRO A 309 -0.22 -9.32 11.15
CA PRO A 309 0.58 -8.95 9.98
C PRO A 309 1.51 -7.74 10.21
N TRP A 310 1.24 -6.91 11.22
CA TRP A 310 2.16 -5.83 11.60
C TRP A 310 3.55 -6.34 11.97
N ALA A 311 3.68 -7.60 12.41
CA ALA A 311 4.96 -8.25 12.72
C ALA A 311 5.91 -8.32 11.53
N LEU A 312 5.40 -8.15 10.29
CA LEU A 312 6.21 -8.16 9.07
C LEU A 312 6.58 -6.76 8.58
N VAL A 313 5.87 -5.73 9.04
CA VAL A 313 6.02 -4.35 8.55
C VAL A 313 7.29 -3.71 9.12
N LYS A 314 8.14 -3.20 8.23
CA LYS A 314 9.41 -2.53 8.56
C LYS A 314 9.34 -1.02 8.36
N SER A 315 8.53 -0.59 7.40
CA SER A 315 8.40 0.82 7.00
C SER A 315 6.95 1.25 7.05
N LEU A 316 6.70 2.40 7.69
CA LEU A 316 5.38 2.97 7.84
C LEU A 316 5.37 4.42 7.34
N ASP A 317 4.57 4.69 6.32
CA ASP A 317 4.23 6.06 5.91
C ASP A 317 2.98 6.52 6.67
N ALA A 318 3.21 7.44 7.61
CA ALA A 318 2.23 7.93 8.58
C ALA A 318 1.50 9.20 8.13
N ALA A 319 1.61 9.60 6.85
CA ALA A 319 1.05 10.87 6.34
C ALA A 319 -0.43 11.08 6.71
N ALA A 320 -1.23 10.01 6.70
CA ALA A 320 -2.68 10.06 6.87
C ALA A 320 -3.16 9.92 8.32
N ILE A 321 -2.26 9.66 9.27
CA ILE A 321 -2.66 9.34 10.65
C ILE A 321 -3.12 10.61 11.38
N ALA A 322 -4.26 10.51 12.05
CA ALA A 322 -4.77 11.52 12.99
C ALA A 322 -4.71 11.06 14.46
N THR A 323 -4.37 9.79 14.72
CA THR A 323 -4.34 9.18 16.06
C THR A 323 -2.94 9.13 16.68
N THR A 324 -2.88 8.73 17.96
CA THR A 324 -1.65 8.56 18.74
C THR A 324 -0.79 7.42 18.21
N LEU A 325 0.31 7.76 17.52
CA LEU A 325 1.21 6.75 16.94
C LEU A 325 2.04 6.03 18.02
N SER A 326 2.22 6.65 19.19
CA SER A 326 3.04 6.09 20.27
C SER A 326 2.46 4.78 20.79
N GLU A 327 1.16 4.76 21.09
CA GLU A 327 0.48 3.55 21.59
C GLU A 327 0.56 2.40 20.58
N PHE A 328 0.36 2.70 19.30
CA PHE A 328 0.53 1.74 18.22
C PHE A 328 1.95 1.16 18.17
N LEU A 329 2.98 2.00 18.32
CA LEU A 329 4.37 1.57 18.30
C LEU A 329 4.80 0.84 19.58
N ARG A 330 4.03 0.84 20.67
CA ARG A 330 4.34 0.00 21.86
C ARG A 330 4.01 -1.45 21.66
N HIS A 331 3.09 -1.75 20.75
CA HIS A 331 2.59 -3.10 20.60
C HIS A 331 3.67 -4.08 20.10
N PRO A 332 3.72 -5.33 20.62
CA PRO A 332 4.71 -6.31 20.20
C PRO A 332 4.76 -6.55 18.69
N ASN A 333 3.61 -6.54 18.00
CA ASN A 333 3.56 -6.78 16.56
C ASN A 333 4.18 -5.63 15.76
N THR A 334 4.26 -4.41 16.27
CA THR A 334 4.83 -3.30 15.50
C THR A 334 6.33 -3.16 15.69
N ARG A 335 7.00 -4.03 16.48
CA ARG A 335 8.45 -3.97 16.84
C ARG A 335 9.42 -3.86 15.66
N ARG A 336 9.03 -4.35 14.49
CA ARG A 336 9.87 -4.28 13.28
C ARG A 336 9.73 -2.99 12.52
N VAL A 337 8.76 -2.13 12.83
CA VAL A 337 8.65 -0.79 12.25
C VAL A 337 9.85 0.03 12.74
N ARG A 338 10.84 0.17 11.87
CA ARG A 338 12.10 0.90 12.08
C ARG A 338 12.21 2.12 11.18
N THR A 339 11.35 2.23 10.17
CA THR A 339 11.28 3.40 9.29
C THR A 339 9.91 4.06 9.46
N LEU A 340 9.90 5.33 9.84
CA LEU A 340 8.70 6.16 9.84
C LEU A 340 8.86 7.27 8.81
N ARG A 341 7.86 7.43 7.94
CA ARG A 341 7.85 8.45 6.90
C ARG A 341 6.66 9.37 7.02
N SER A 342 6.81 10.56 6.42
CA SER A 342 5.80 11.61 6.37
C SER A 342 5.22 11.99 7.74
N LEU A 343 6.03 11.97 8.80
CA LEU A 343 5.57 12.30 10.15
C LEU A 343 5.13 13.76 10.22
N ARG A 344 3.99 14.01 10.89
CA ARG A 344 3.55 15.35 11.25
C ARG A 344 4.26 15.81 12.51
N GLY A 345 4.48 17.12 12.65
CA GLY A 345 5.14 17.69 13.84
C GLY A 345 4.45 17.32 15.16
N ALA A 346 3.11 17.28 15.19
CA ALA A 346 2.35 16.86 16.37
C ALA A 346 2.60 15.39 16.74
N THR A 347 2.64 14.48 15.76
CA THR A 347 2.97 13.06 15.97
C THR A 347 4.40 12.89 16.48
N LEU A 348 5.33 13.70 15.97
CA LEU A 348 6.71 13.68 16.44
C LEU A 348 6.84 14.13 17.90
N GLN A 349 6.14 15.20 18.29
CA GLN A 349 6.06 15.65 19.68
C GLN A 349 5.46 14.59 20.59
N GLU A 350 4.40 13.93 20.14
CA GLU A 350 3.72 12.87 20.87
C GLU A 350 4.67 11.69 21.16
N LEU A 351 5.39 11.21 20.13
CA LEU A 351 6.39 10.16 20.30
C LEU A 351 7.47 10.57 21.30
N ALA A 352 7.98 11.81 21.20
CA ALA A 352 9.00 12.33 22.10
C ALA A 352 8.52 12.39 23.56
N ARG A 353 7.29 12.87 23.80
CA ARG A 353 6.67 12.96 25.14
C ARG A 353 6.45 11.58 25.75
N ASN A 354 5.96 10.64 24.95
CA ASN A 354 5.61 9.30 25.41
C ASN A 354 6.84 8.40 25.61
N GLY A 355 8.04 8.89 25.26
CA GLY A 355 9.28 8.24 25.67
C GLY A 355 9.49 6.85 25.05
N GLU A 356 9.02 6.64 23.82
CA GLU A 356 9.25 5.39 23.08
C GLU A 356 10.73 5.06 23.03
N GLN A 357 11.19 4.05 23.79
CA GLN A 357 12.58 3.56 23.76
C GLN A 357 12.88 2.73 22.52
N ARG A 358 12.57 3.26 21.34
CA ARG A 358 12.78 2.57 20.07
C ARG A 358 13.83 3.31 19.24
N VAL A 359 14.75 2.52 18.69
CA VAL A 359 15.71 2.99 17.69
C VAL A 359 15.07 2.83 16.31
N PHE A 360 14.95 3.93 15.58
CA PHE A 360 14.53 3.96 14.19
C PHE A 360 15.76 4.04 13.28
N ASP A 361 15.70 3.33 12.16
CA ASP A 361 16.72 3.46 11.11
C ASP A 361 16.52 4.77 10.35
N LEU A 362 15.26 5.15 10.13
CA LEU A 362 14.88 6.37 9.41
C LEU A 362 13.64 7.03 10.05
N LEU A 363 13.76 8.34 10.30
CA LEU A 363 12.63 9.23 10.57
C LEU A 363 12.56 10.32 9.50
N GLU A 364 11.56 10.24 8.63
CA GLU A 364 11.28 11.26 7.61
C GLU A 364 10.08 12.11 8.05
N VAL A 365 10.32 13.40 8.25
CA VAL A 365 9.29 14.36 8.66
C VAL A 365 8.67 14.97 7.40
N GLY A 366 7.37 14.74 7.20
CA GLY A 366 6.67 15.11 5.97
C GLY A 366 6.14 16.54 6.01
N PHE A 367 6.19 17.22 4.86
CA PHE A 367 5.48 18.49 4.65
C PHE A 367 4.09 18.21 4.06
N LEU A 368 3.06 18.12 4.90
CA LEU A 368 1.69 18.17 4.43
C LEU A 368 1.24 19.63 4.42
N GLY A 369 1.09 20.19 3.23
CA GLY A 369 0.70 21.58 2.97
C GLY A 369 -0.72 21.96 3.39
N GLY A 370 -1.16 21.53 4.57
CA GLY A 370 -2.38 22.02 5.21
C GLY A 370 -2.17 23.41 5.79
N ARG A 371 -3.14 24.30 5.57
CA ARG A 371 -3.17 25.68 6.06
C ARG A 371 -3.11 25.82 7.59
N ASP A 372 -3.22 24.71 8.31
CA ASP A 372 -3.18 24.65 9.78
C ASP A 372 -1.75 24.67 10.34
N PHE A 373 -0.74 24.65 9.48
CA PHE A 373 0.60 25.09 9.87
C PHE A 373 0.77 26.57 9.50
N PRO A 374 0.94 27.49 10.47
CA PRO A 374 1.34 28.85 10.15
C PRO A 374 2.67 28.81 9.39
N SER A 375 2.64 29.07 8.09
CA SER A 375 3.81 29.17 7.22
C SER A 375 4.26 30.63 7.11
N PRO A 376 5.56 30.96 6.91
CA PRO A 376 6.77 30.14 7.00
C PRO A 376 7.84 30.84 7.85
N ALA A 377 8.04 30.39 9.08
CA ALA A 377 9.32 30.59 9.73
C ALA A 377 9.52 29.43 10.69
N TRP A 378 10.45 28.53 10.38
CA TRP A 378 11.16 27.82 11.42
C TRP A 378 12.07 28.81 12.16
N SER A 379 11.50 29.81 12.82
CA SER A 379 12.29 30.69 13.67
C SER A 379 12.86 29.85 14.82
N VAL A 380 13.95 30.29 15.43
CA VAL A 380 14.36 29.76 16.76
C VAL A 380 13.16 29.79 17.73
N ASN A 381 12.20 30.71 17.55
CA ASN A 381 10.94 30.75 18.30
C ASN A 381 9.89 29.68 17.90
N THR A 382 9.93 29.11 16.70
CA THR A 382 9.07 28.00 16.28
C THR A 382 9.63 26.67 16.79
N LEU A 383 10.96 26.57 16.88
CA LEU A 383 11.64 25.58 17.72
C LEU A 383 11.34 25.80 19.22
N ARG A 384 11.04 27.03 19.66
CA ARG A 384 10.54 27.34 21.03
C ARG A 384 9.01 27.18 21.20
N LEU A 385 8.20 27.10 20.16
CA LEU A 385 6.76 26.78 20.26
C LEU A 385 6.53 25.26 20.40
N LEU A 386 7.55 24.46 20.09
CA LEU A 386 7.71 23.10 20.65
C LEU A 386 8.07 23.12 22.15
N ALA A 387 8.23 24.30 22.76
CA ALA A 387 8.84 24.49 24.08
C ALA A 387 8.00 25.20 25.17
N PRO A 388 6.69 25.52 25.08
CA PRO A 388 5.94 25.86 26.28
C PRO A 388 5.27 24.58 26.78
N ILE A 389 6.04 23.74 27.46
CA ILE A 389 5.69 22.88 28.61
C ILE A 389 7.03 22.22 28.99
N ASP A 390 7.70 22.84 29.96
CA ASP A 390 8.78 22.28 30.77
C ASP A 390 10.05 21.80 30.03
N GLU A 391 11.18 21.72 30.73
CA GLU A 391 12.54 21.46 30.23
C GLU A 391 12.73 20.06 29.58
N SER A 392 11.63 19.36 29.28
CA SER A 392 11.56 17.96 28.87
C SER A 392 11.29 17.74 27.37
N ALA A 393 11.56 18.71 26.49
CA ALA A 393 11.37 18.58 25.03
C ALA A 393 12.68 18.39 24.22
N TRP A 394 13.87 18.44 24.85
CA TRP A 394 15.17 18.13 24.23
C TRP A 394 15.41 16.64 23.88
N TRP A 395 14.34 15.85 23.75
CA TRP A 395 14.38 14.37 23.69
C TRP A 395 14.35 13.84 22.25
N LEU A 396 14.28 14.73 21.27
CA LEU A 396 14.29 14.38 19.85
C LEU A 396 15.67 13.99 19.35
N VAL A 397 16.72 14.39 20.08
CA VAL A 397 18.09 14.15 19.69
C VAL A 397 18.97 14.36 20.94
N GLY A 398 19.41 13.24 21.51
CA GLY A 398 20.34 13.07 22.63
C GLY A 398 20.30 14.04 23.84
N SER A 399 20.06 13.41 24.98
CA SER A 399 20.52 13.79 26.33
C SER A 399 19.92 12.82 27.34
N SER A 400 18.92 12.05 26.89
CA SER A 400 18.02 11.34 27.80
C SER A 400 17.53 9.98 27.31
N GLY A 401 17.98 9.56 26.11
CA GLY A 401 17.97 8.17 25.65
C GLY A 401 16.63 7.59 25.18
N ARG A 402 15.58 8.41 24.93
CA ARG A 402 14.24 7.87 24.63
C ARG A 402 14.05 7.54 23.14
N ILE A 403 14.06 8.47 22.17
CA ILE A 403 13.99 8.11 20.73
C ILE A 403 15.36 8.28 20.08
N LYS A 404 15.82 7.26 19.36
CA LYS A 404 17.10 7.31 18.61
C LYS A 404 16.82 7.08 17.13
N ALA A 405 17.38 7.90 16.25
CA ALA A 405 17.32 7.68 14.81
C ALA A 405 18.72 7.70 14.21
N ARG A 406 19.07 6.75 13.35
CA ARG A 406 20.37 6.77 12.64
C ARG A 406 20.39 7.80 11.53
N ARG A 407 19.26 7.95 10.83
CA ARG A 407 19.04 8.95 9.77
C ARG A 407 17.77 9.76 10.02
N VAL A 408 17.86 11.07 9.89
CA VAL A 408 16.71 11.99 9.96
C VAL A 408 16.59 12.79 8.67
N GLU A 409 15.39 12.83 8.10
CA GLU A 409 15.10 13.65 6.93
C GLU A 409 14.15 14.80 7.27
N LEU A 410 14.61 16.02 7.00
CA LEU A 410 13.92 17.25 7.37
C LEU A 410 13.53 18.07 6.12
N PRO A 411 12.31 18.62 6.08
CA PRO A 411 11.92 19.56 5.03
C PRO A 411 12.55 20.93 5.28
N ILE A 412 13.17 21.55 4.27
CA ILE A 412 13.63 22.95 4.37
C ILE A 412 12.50 23.90 3.99
N THR A 413 12.02 24.68 4.96
CA THR A 413 11.19 25.88 4.69
C THR A 413 11.75 27.07 5.48
N GLY A 414 12.63 27.86 4.86
CA GLY A 414 13.25 29.05 5.48
C GLY A 414 14.64 29.39 4.93
N SER A 415 15.29 30.40 5.51
CA SER A 415 16.66 30.79 5.14
C SER A 415 17.68 29.72 5.55
N PHE A 416 18.68 29.52 4.70
CA PHE A 416 19.68 28.45 4.80
C PHE A 416 20.63 28.56 5.99
N GLU A 417 20.78 29.75 6.57
CA GLU A 417 21.53 29.97 7.81
C GLU A 417 21.08 29.05 8.97
N ARG A 418 19.85 28.52 8.88
CA ARG A 418 19.29 27.59 9.87
C ARG A 418 19.81 26.17 9.75
N VAL A 419 20.30 25.73 8.57
CA VAL A 419 20.84 24.38 8.38
C VAL A 419 22.11 24.19 9.22
N GLY A 420 23.04 25.15 9.17
CA GLY A 420 24.26 25.11 9.98
C GLY A 420 23.99 25.13 11.49
N ALA A 421 23.02 25.92 11.94
CA ALA A 421 22.60 25.96 13.34
C ALA A 421 22.01 24.62 13.80
N VAL A 422 21.13 24.02 13.00
CA VAL A 422 20.56 22.69 13.27
C VAL A 422 21.66 21.63 13.32
N LEU A 423 22.58 21.60 12.35
CA LEU A 423 23.68 20.63 12.34
C LEU A 423 24.57 20.74 13.59
N LYS A 424 24.96 21.94 14.00
CA LYS A 424 25.79 22.18 15.20
C LYS A 424 25.07 21.78 16.48
N GLU A 425 23.77 21.98 16.53
CA GLU A 425 22.93 21.55 17.65
C GLU A 425 22.82 20.01 17.71
N LEU A 426 22.67 19.35 16.56
CA LEU A 426 22.67 17.89 16.44
C LEU A 426 24.03 17.27 16.81
N GLU A 427 25.16 17.90 16.47
CA GLU A 427 26.52 17.52 16.92
C GLU A 427 26.64 17.48 18.44
N THR A 428 26.12 18.51 19.10
CA THR A 428 26.29 18.66 20.54
C THR A 428 25.34 17.77 21.32
N ARG A 429 24.07 17.74 20.88
CA ARG A 429 23.01 17.12 21.66
C ARG A 429 22.81 15.66 21.27
N ALA A 430 23.02 15.27 20.02
CA ALA A 430 22.73 13.91 19.55
C ALA A 430 23.89 13.18 18.88
N PRO A 431 24.83 12.64 19.67
CA PRO A 431 25.95 11.86 19.15
C PRO A 431 25.54 10.59 18.37
N GLU A 432 24.30 10.11 18.50
CA GLU A 432 23.78 8.91 17.84
C GLU A 432 23.32 9.10 16.38
N ILE A 433 23.11 10.33 15.91
CA ILE A 433 22.73 10.57 14.51
C ILE A 433 23.95 10.47 13.61
N GLU A 434 23.91 9.54 12.66
CA GLU A 434 24.99 9.29 11.71
C GLU A 434 24.82 10.10 10.43
N ALA A 435 23.57 10.38 10.03
CA ALA A 435 23.27 11.15 8.83
C ALA A 435 22.00 12.01 8.94
N VAL A 436 22.02 13.19 8.31
CA VAL A 436 20.88 14.10 8.21
C VAL A 436 20.68 14.48 6.76
N THR A 437 19.49 14.26 6.21
CA THR A 437 19.17 14.73 4.86
C THR A 437 18.18 15.86 4.92
N PHE A 438 18.50 16.98 4.30
CA PHE A 438 17.57 18.07 4.12
C PHE A 438 17.03 18.04 2.70
N GLY A 439 15.70 17.95 2.56
CA GLY A 439 15.03 17.94 1.27
C GLY A 439 14.15 19.18 1.07
N CYS A 440 14.10 19.71 -0.15
CA CYS A 440 13.10 20.70 -0.53
C CYS A 440 12.28 20.21 -1.73
N ARG A 441 10.95 20.25 -1.59
CA ARG A 441 10.01 20.21 -2.71
C ARG A 441 9.36 21.57 -2.79
N THR A 442 9.52 22.29 -3.91
CA THR A 442 8.85 23.56 -4.13
C THR A 442 7.34 23.33 -4.35
N PRO A 443 6.46 23.67 -3.37
CA PRO A 443 5.02 23.47 -3.54
C PRO A 443 4.46 24.50 -4.52
N GLY A 444 3.50 24.11 -5.36
CA GLY A 444 2.73 25.03 -6.22
C GLY A 444 3.17 25.16 -7.69
N TRP A 445 4.23 24.45 -8.11
CA TRP A 445 4.70 24.50 -9.51
C TRP A 445 4.14 23.35 -10.35
N PRO A 446 3.71 23.58 -11.61
CA PRO A 446 3.25 22.53 -12.51
C PRO A 446 4.40 21.58 -12.91
N GLN A 447 4.13 20.28 -12.98
CA GLN A 447 5.05 19.29 -13.56
C GLN A 447 5.39 19.71 -15.01
N PRO A 448 6.68 19.69 -15.44
CA PRO A 448 7.85 19.02 -14.86
C PRO A 448 8.79 19.92 -14.04
N TRP A 449 8.38 21.13 -13.64
CA TRP A 449 9.26 22.14 -13.03
C TRP A 449 9.48 22.00 -11.52
N GLN A 450 9.00 20.91 -10.92
CA GLN A 450 9.27 20.59 -9.51
C GLN A 450 10.70 20.05 -9.38
N GLY A 451 11.65 20.94 -9.08
CA GLY A 451 13.00 20.55 -8.71
C GLY A 451 13.05 19.94 -7.31
N LEU A 452 13.56 18.72 -7.19
CA LEU A 452 13.89 18.10 -5.92
C LEU A 452 15.38 18.27 -5.71
N TRP A 453 15.80 18.95 -4.65
CA TRP A 453 17.20 18.88 -4.23
C TRP A 453 17.29 18.37 -2.80
N GLN A 454 18.36 17.61 -2.54
CA GLN A 454 18.66 17.00 -1.26
C GLN A 454 20.08 17.36 -0.86
N LEU A 455 20.27 17.78 0.39
CA LEU A 455 21.56 17.96 1.05
C LEU A 455 21.70 16.86 2.10
N GLU A 456 22.52 15.86 1.84
CA GLU A 456 22.80 14.79 2.80
C GLU A 456 24.10 15.10 3.54
N PHE A 457 24.06 15.16 4.86
CA PHE A 457 25.19 15.36 5.75
C PHE A 457 25.48 14.08 6.51
N SER A 458 26.69 13.55 6.42
CA SER A 458 27.14 12.41 7.25
C SER A 458 28.11 12.86 8.33
N ARG A 459 28.06 12.22 9.50
CA ARG A 459 28.96 12.47 10.60
C ARG A 459 30.29 11.74 10.41
N VAL A 460 31.39 12.46 10.57
CA VAL A 460 32.77 11.96 10.54
C VAL A 460 33.50 12.61 11.72
N GLU A 461 34.10 11.79 12.60
CA GLU A 461 34.83 12.26 13.79
C GLU A 461 34.00 13.20 14.70
N GLY A 462 32.72 12.90 14.88
CA GLY A 462 31.83 13.65 15.76
C GLY A 462 31.24 14.94 15.15
N ARG A 463 31.61 15.30 13.91
CA ARG A 463 31.05 16.46 13.19
C ARG A 463 30.39 16.06 11.88
N PHE A 464 29.35 16.78 11.46
CA PHE A 464 28.75 16.62 10.14
C PHE A 464 29.62 17.36 9.10
N SER A 465 30.33 16.62 8.25
CA SER A 465 31.36 17.19 7.36
C SER A 465 31.21 16.77 5.89
N LYS A 466 30.17 16.03 5.52
CA LYS A 466 29.97 15.54 4.15
C LYS A 466 28.60 15.89 3.61
N ALA A 467 28.47 17.05 2.95
CA ALA A 467 27.26 17.46 2.23
C ALA A 467 27.22 16.88 0.79
N ALA A 468 26.63 15.71 0.58
CA ALA A 468 26.31 15.27 -0.78
C ALA A 468 25.05 16.03 -1.26
N VAL A 469 25.25 16.91 -2.24
CA VAL A 469 24.15 17.66 -2.88
C VAL A 469 23.64 16.85 -4.05
N SER A 470 22.42 16.34 -4.02
CA SER A 470 21.77 15.70 -5.16
C SER A 470 20.76 16.66 -5.79
N LEU A 471 20.91 16.94 -7.09
CA LEU A 471 20.10 17.92 -7.82
C LEU A 471 19.18 17.25 -8.84
N GLY A 472 17.88 17.24 -8.57
CA GLY A 472 16.83 17.01 -9.55
C GLY A 472 16.39 18.33 -10.17
N HIS A 473 16.62 18.52 -11.48
CA HIS A 473 16.03 19.55 -12.34
C HIS A 473 15.95 20.99 -11.78
N ALA A 474 16.92 21.43 -10.97
CA ALA A 474 16.90 22.76 -10.38
C ALA A 474 18.00 23.68 -10.97
N THR A 475 17.57 24.78 -11.58
CA THR A 475 18.40 25.97 -11.87
C THR A 475 17.84 27.13 -11.06
N HIS A 476 18.32 27.40 -9.84
CA HIS A 476 17.93 28.62 -9.11
C HIS A 476 18.89 29.06 -7.99
N GLY A 477 18.89 30.37 -7.71
CA GLY A 477 19.74 31.11 -6.75
C GLY A 477 19.74 30.60 -5.30
N GLY A 478 18.61 30.10 -4.79
CA GLY A 478 18.51 29.70 -3.38
C GLY A 478 19.46 28.57 -2.97
N LEU A 479 19.73 27.60 -3.86
CA LEU A 479 20.74 26.57 -3.59
C LEU A 479 22.13 27.16 -3.33
N TRP A 480 22.47 28.24 -4.04
CA TRP A 480 23.79 28.87 -3.92
C TRP A 480 23.95 29.62 -2.61
N ASP A 481 22.88 30.28 -2.14
CA ASP A 481 22.85 30.88 -0.81
C ASP A 481 23.00 29.80 0.27
N ALA A 482 22.45 28.59 0.04
CA ALA A 482 22.62 27.43 0.89
C ALA A 482 24.08 27.02 1.04
N LEU A 483 24.72 26.74 -0.09
CA LEU A 483 26.09 26.27 -0.15
C LEU A 483 27.06 27.34 0.39
N SER A 484 26.74 28.62 0.19
CA SER A 484 27.54 29.75 0.67
C SER A 484 27.44 29.96 2.19
N SER A 485 26.35 29.53 2.83
CA SER A 485 26.14 29.63 4.28
C SER A 485 26.77 28.49 5.10
N LEU A 486 27.21 27.42 4.44
CA LEU A 486 27.92 26.30 5.07
C LEU A 486 29.41 26.67 5.26
N ASP A 487 30.01 26.19 6.35
CA ASP A 487 31.45 26.35 6.55
C ASP A 487 32.21 25.55 5.47
N ALA A 488 33.39 26.04 5.06
CA ALA A 488 34.21 25.40 4.03
C ALA A 488 34.59 23.94 4.41
N GLN A 489 34.61 23.62 5.70
CA GLN A 489 34.85 22.26 6.20
C GLN A 489 33.63 21.32 6.06
N GLN A 490 32.43 21.84 5.81
CA GLN A 490 31.18 21.04 5.73
C GLN A 490 30.84 20.60 4.30
N LEU A 491 31.49 21.22 3.29
CA LEU A 491 31.27 20.96 1.86
C LEU A 491 32.49 20.28 1.25
N THR A 492 32.44 18.94 1.20
CA THR A 492 33.55 18.11 0.72
C THR A 492 33.31 17.49 -0.66
N GLN A 493 32.05 17.32 -1.11
CA GLN A 493 31.74 16.67 -2.39
C GLN A 493 30.39 17.14 -2.96
N VAL A 494 30.33 17.59 -4.21
CA VAL A 494 29.09 17.95 -4.92
C VAL A 494 28.86 16.96 -6.07
N SER A 495 27.71 16.29 -6.13
CA SER A 495 27.42 15.26 -7.15
C SER A 495 26.13 15.55 -7.91
N MET A 496 26.20 15.77 -9.22
CA MET A 496 25.01 16.00 -10.05
C MET A 496 24.50 14.70 -10.66
N ASN A 497 23.39 14.17 -10.14
CA ASN A 497 22.70 13.02 -10.75
C ASN A 497 21.62 13.49 -11.75
N SER A 498 21.89 13.36 -13.06
CA SER A 498 20.88 13.62 -14.11
C SER A 498 20.29 12.32 -14.64
N THR A 499 19.01 12.05 -14.38
CA THR A 499 18.29 10.86 -14.90
C THR A 499 17.70 11.05 -16.31
N VAL A 500 17.93 12.19 -16.98
CA VAL A 500 17.36 12.47 -18.32
C VAL A 500 18.48 12.61 -19.37
N ARG A 501 18.30 11.99 -20.55
CA ARG A 501 19.17 12.16 -21.73
C ARG A 501 19.14 13.62 -22.20
N ARG A 502 20.04 14.47 -21.69
CA ARG A 502 20.36 15.78 -22.26
C ARG A 502 21.70 15.76 -22.97
N SER A 503 21.86 16.70 -23.92
CA SER A 503 23.05 16.81 -24.77
C SER A 503 24.32 17.10 -23.96
N PRO A 504 25.50 16.65 -24.43
CA PRO A 504 26.79 16.91 -23.78
C PRO A 504 27.08 18.40 -23.55
N ALA A 505 26.73 19.27 -24.51
CA ALA A 505 26.97 20.71 -24.43
C ALA A 505 26.27 21.38 -23.24
N TRP A 506 25.07 20.90 -22.88
CA TRP A 506 24.35 21.41 -21.71
C TRP A 506 25.07 21.05 -20.38
N ARG A 507 25.68 19.85 -20.31
CA ARG A 507 26.42 19.41 -19.11
C ARG A 507 27.68 20.23 -18.90
N GLU A 508 28.42 20.50 -19.98
CA GLU A 508 29.63 21.32 -19.95
C GLU A 508 29.33 22.77 -19.52
N GLN A 509 28.22 23.35 -20.00
CA GLN A 509 27.81 24.70 -19.61
C GLN A 509 27.41 24.78 -18.13
N ALA A 510 26.64 23.82 -17.62
CA ALA A 510 26.26 23.77 -16.21
C ALA A 510 27.47 23.56 -15.29
N GLN A 511 28.42 22.72 -15.70
CA GLN A 511 29.68 22.47 -14.99
C GLN A 511 30.59 23.71 -14.99
N GLY A 512 30.71 24.41 -16.11
CA GLY A 512 31.50 25.64 -16.23
C GLY A 512 30.97 26.78 -15.36
N SER A 513 29.64 26.93 -15.25
CA SER A 513 29.01 27.91 -14.36
C SER A 513 29.18 27.56 -12.87
N LEU A 514 29.14 26.26 -12.52
CA LEU A 514 29.39 25.74 -11.16
C LEU A 514 30.82 26.00 -10.70
N LEU A 515 31.82 25.62 -11.52
CA LEU A 515 33.23 25.78 -11.18
C LEU A 515 33.63 27.25 -11.06
N LYS A 516 33.19 28.12 -11.98
CA LYS A 516 33.48 29.56 -11.93
C LYS A 516 32.89 30.25 -10.69
N SER A 517 31.72 29.81 -10.23
CA SER A 517 31.09 30.37 -9.01
C SER A 517 31.83 29.94 -7.74
N LEU A 518 32.29 28.68 -7.68
CA LEU A 518 33.07 28.15 -6.55
C LEU A 518 34.48 28.77 -6.46
N GLU A 519 35.16 28.94 -7.61
CA GLU A 519 36.48 29.60 -7.67
C GLU A 519 36.41 31.08 -7.24
N LYS A 520 35.35 31.79 -7.65
CA LYS A 520 35.15 33.22 -7.31
C LYS A 520 34.97 33.45 -5.80
N GLN A 521 34.47 32.47 -5.06
CA GLN A 521 34.26 32.56 -3.61
C GLN A 521 35.50 32.13 -2.77
N LYS A 522 36.62 31.75 -3.40
CA LYS A 522 37.91 31.39 -2.75
C LYS A 522 37.84 30.29 -1.66
N ARG A 523 36.84 29.40 -1.66
CA ARG A 523 36.59 28.52 -0.49
C ARG A 523 36.95 27.03 -0.59
N VAL A 524 37.13 26.38 -1.75
CA VAL A 524 37.51 24.94 -1.81
C VAL A 524 38.16 24.59 -3.17
N LYS A 525 39.06 23.58 -3.24
CA LYS A 525 39.38 22.83 -4.48
C LYS A 525 38.33 21.73 -4.68
N PRO A 526 37.39 21.83 -5.63
CA PRO A 526 36.33 20.83 -5.75
C PRO A 526 36.87 19.52 -6.36
N VAL A 527 36.51 18.39 -5.75
CA VAL A 527 36.57 17.07 -6.41
C VAL A 527 35.16 16.78 -6.91
N VAL A 528 34.97 16.86 -8.23
CA VAL A 528 33.70 16.52 -8.90
C VAL A 528 33.84 15.12 -9.46
N GLU A 529 33.26 14.12 -8.79
CA GLU A 529 33.13 12.76 -9.33
C GLU A 529 31.75 12.58 -9.98
N LEU A 530 31.76 12.22 -11.27
CA LEU A 530 30.57 11.85 -12.02
C LEU A 530 30.36 10.34 -11.89
N LEU A 531 29.25 9.92 -11.27
CA LEU A 531 28.81 8.52 -11.34
C LEU A 531 28.10 8.29 -12.67
N THR A 532 28.81 7.73 -13.64
CA THR A 532 28.17 7.17 -14.85
C THR A 532 27.49 5.85 -14.49
N PRO A 533 26.24 5.60 -14.93
CA PRO A 533 25.67 4.27 -14.82
C PRO A 533 26.53 3.31 -15.66
N ARG A 534 27.14 2.30 -15.01
CA ARG A 534 27.83 1.19 -15.70
C ARG A 534 26.84 0.58 -16.69
N ARG A 535 27.09 0.76 -18.00
CA ARG A 535 26.52 -0.13 -19.01
C ARG A 535 27.13 -1.52 -18.74
N ALA A 536 26.27 -2.52 -18.51
CA ALA A 536 26.69 -3.89 -18.72
C ALA A 536 27.11 -3.99 -20.20
N GLU A 537 28.40 -4.23 -20.45
CA GLU A 537 28.85 -4.61 -21.78
C GLU A 537 28.17 -5.95 -22.13
N PRO A 538 27.51 -6.07 -23.28
CA PRO A 538 27.07 -7.38 -23.73
C PRO A 538 28.31 -8.24 -23.96
N ALA A 539 28.33 -9.43 -23.35
CA ALA A 539 29.34 -10.43 -23.63
C ALA A 539 29.41 -10.70 -25.14
N PRO A 540 30.59 -10.83 -25.75
CA PRO A 540 30.70 -11.18 -27.15
C PRO A 540 30.13 -12.59 -27.36
N ILE A 541 29.06 -12.67 -28.16
CA ILE A 541 28.54 -13.93 -28.67
C ILE A 541 29.52 -14.37 -29.77
N SER A 542 30.39 -15.34 -29.47
CA SER A 542 31.13 -16.08 -30.49
C SER A 542 30.20 -17.10 -31.12
N PHE A 543 29.89 -16.93 -32.39
CA PHE A 543 29.42 -18.02 -33.23
C PHE A 543 30.64 -18.81 -33.69
N ASP A 544 30.91 -19.95 -33.05
CA ASP A 544 31.68 -21.01 -33.67
C ASP A 544 30.69 -22.06 -34.17
N GLY A 545 30.66 -22.22 -35.50
CA GLY A 545 29.98 -23.32 -36.16
C GLY A 545 30.85 -24.56 -36.16
N THR A 546 30.30 -25.67 -35.68
CA THR A 546 30.32 -26.99 -36.33
C THR A 546 29.27 -27.87 -35.70
#